data_AF-A0A9X2GRS4-F1
#
_entry.id   AF-A0A9X2GRS4-F1
#
_cell.length_a   1.000
_cell.length_b   1.000
_cell.length_c   1.000
_cell.angle_alpha   90.00
_cell.angle_beta   90.00
_cell.angle_gamma   90.00
#
_symmetry.space_group_name_H-M   'P 1'
#
loop_
_entity.id
_entity.type
_entity.pdbx_description
1 polymer ?
#
loop_
_entity_poly.entity_id
_entity_poly.type
_entity_poly.pdbx_seq_one_letter_code
_entity_poly.pdbx_strand_id
1 'polypeptide(L)' 'MYRWEPHIPRGSLLCVVESSCCEEFILCSEDSQFFVRRRAANGGHEQTARGPYARAAKAWIELSSGHQHAAKVAS' A
#
# COMPACT_ATOMS: atom_id res chain seq x y z
N MET A 1 -7.27 -11.42 -6.77
CA MET A 1 -6.35 -10.52 -7.50
C MET A 1 -6.77 -9.08 -7.21
N TYR A 2 -5.85 -8.24 -6.76
CA TYR A 2 -6.14 -6.84 -6.39
C TYR A 2 -6.06 -5.93 -7.62
N ARG A 3 -7.06 -5.06 -7.81
CA ARG A 3 -7.03 -4.01 -8.83
C ARG A 3 -6.23 -2.83 -8.29
N TRP A 4 -5.13 -2.51 -8.95
CA TRP A 4 -4.31 -1.34 -8.65
C TRP A 4 -4.82 -0.14 -9.44
N GLU A 5 -4.91 1.00 -8.75
CA GLU A 5 -5.36 2.25 -9.32
C GLU A 5 -4.39 3.35 -8.90
N PRO A 6 -4.20 4.41 -9.70
CA PRO A 6 -3.38 5.55 -9.31
C PRO A 6 -3.82 6.09 -7.95
N HIS A 7 -2.88 6.25 -7.03
CA HIS A 7 -3.15 6.93 -5.76
C HIS A 7 -3.21 8.43 -6.01
N ILE A 8 -4.43 8.97 -6.01
CA ILE A 8 -4.70 10.40 -6.01
C ILE A 8 -4.96 10.78 -4.55
N PRO A 9 -4.11 11.59 -3.90
CA PRO A 9 -4.33 12.06 -2.54
C PRO A 9 -5.68 12.76 -2.44
N ARG A 10 -6.50 12.35 -1.46
CA ARG A 10 -7.84 12.89 -1.24
C ARG A 10 -7.92 13.86 -0.07
N GLY A 11 -6.92 13.83 0.82
CA GLY A 11 -6.86 14.68 2.00
C GLY A 11 -5.47 15.23 2.27
N SER A 12 -5.37 16.03 3.32
CA SER A 12 -4.11 16.64 3.75
C SER A 12 -3.22 15.71 4.59
N LEU A 13 -3.79 14.65 5.16
CA LEU A 13 -3.06 13.73 6.03
C LEU A 13 -3.15 12.28 5.56
N LEU A 14 -2.03 11.79 5.06
CA LEU A 14 -1.80 10.37 4.84
C LEU A 14 -1.13 9.78 6.08
N CYS A 15 -1.80 8.86 6.76
CA CYS A 15 -1.22 8.13 7.88
C CYS A 15 -0.71 6.77 7.42
N VAL A 16 0.54 6.44 7.73
CA VAL A 16 1.07 5.08 7.59
C VAL A 16 0.68 4.29 8.84
N VAL A 17 -0.05 3.19 8.63
CA VAL A 17 -0.47 2.28 9.71
C VAL A 17 0.55 1.16 9.87
N GLU A 18 0.97 0.56 8.76
CA GLU A 18 1.91 -0.56 8.76
C GLU A 18 2.66 -0.63 7.41
N SER A 19 3.88 -1.18 7.42
CA SER A 19 4.68 -1.35 6.21
C SER A 19 5.22 -2.78 6.12
N SER A 20 5.31 -3.30 4.89
CA SER A 20 6.05 -4.54 4.65
C SER A 20 7.54 -4.33 4.89
N CYS A 21 8.30 -5.42 5.05
CA CYS A 21 9.72 -5.35 5.45
C CYS A 21 10.62 -4.53 4.50
N CYS A 22 10.24 -4.40 3.22
CA CYS A 22 10.94 -3.61 2.21
C CYS A 22 10.19 -2.33 1.81
N GLU A 23 9.08 -2.01 2.48
CA GLU A 23 8.21 -0.87 2.18
C GLU A 23 7.56 -0.93 0.78
N GLU A 24 7.55 -2.10 0.13
CA GLU A 24 6.89 -2.32 -1.16
C GLU A 24 5.36 -2.14 -1.02
N PHE A 25 4.80 -2.62 0.10
CA PHE A 25 3.39 -2.49 0.42
C PHE A 25 3.21 -1.79 1.76
N ILE A 26 2.49 -0.69 1.74
CA ILE A 26 2.25 0.15 2.91
C ILE A 26 0.75 0.22 3.15
N LEU A 27 0.28 -0.19 4.32
CA LEU A 27 -1.09 0.04 4.75
C LEU A 27 -1.21 1.49 5.21
N CYS A 28 -2.09 2.24 4.55
CA CYS A 28 -2.33 3.65 4.81
C CYS A 28 -3.77 3.91 5.25
N SER A 29 -3.97 5.04 5.93
CA SER A 29 -5.27 5.63 6.24
C SER A 29 -5.34 7.06 5.71
N GLU A 30 -6.44 7.41 5.06
CA GLU A 30 -6.75 8.75 4.54
C GLU A 30 -8.28 8.92 4.48
N ASP A 31 -8.79 10.06 4.95
CA ASP A 31 -10.22 10.42 4.86
C ASP A 31 -11.17 9.32 5.39
N SER A 32 -10.87 8.82 6.59
CA SER A 32 -11.61 7.71 7.25
C SER A 32 -11.62 6.39 6.47
N GLN A 33 -10.76 6.23 5.48
CA GLN A 33 -10.60 5.00 4.69
C GLN A 33 -9.18 4.47 4.77
N PHE A 34 -9.07 3.15 4.69
CA PHE A 34 -7.80 2.43 4.65
C PHE A 34 -7.55 1.89 3.26
N PHE A 35 -6.29 1.77 2.86
CA PHE A 35 -5.88 1.22 1.57
C PHE A 35 -4.44 0.76 1.63
N VAL A 36 -4.04 -0.11 0.70
CA VAL A 36 -2.64 -0.48 0.52
C VAL A 36 -2.05 0.38 -0.58
N ARG A 37 -0.90 1.01 -0.32
CA ARG A 37 -0.14 1.82 -1.27
C ARG A 37 1.14 1.08 -1.66
N ARG A 38 1.54 1.21 -2.92
CA ARG A 38 2.86 0.79 -3.43
C ARG A 38 3.46 1.85 -4.35
N ARG A 39 4.76 1.75 -4.61
CA ARG A 39 5.41 2.55 -5.66
C ARG A 39 5.13 1.92 -7.03
N ALA A 40 4.71 2.75 -7.98
CA ALA A 40 4.51 2.34 -9.36
C ALA A 40 5.82 2.44 -10.15
N ALA A 41 5.94 1.66 -11.24
CA ALA A 41 7.14 1.66 -12.09
C ALA A 41 7.44 3.03 -12.72
N ASN A 42 6.42 3.87 -12.92
CA ASN A 42 6.55 5.23 -13.43
C ASN A 42 6.99 6.26 -12.36
N GLY A 43 7.36 5.80 -11.15
CA GLY A 43 7.77 6.65 -10.04
C GLY A 43 6.62 7.23 -9.20
N GLY A 44 5.37 7.05 -9.63
CA GLY A 44 4.19 7.43 -8.87
C GLY A 44 3.82 6.45 -7.76
N HIS A 45 2.61 6.63 -7.19
CA HIS A 45 2.03 5.70 -6.23
C HIS A 45 0.75 5.11 -6.78
N GLU A 46 0.55 3.82 -6.54
CA GLU A 46 -0.71 3.11 -6.76
C GLU A 46 -1.30 2.68 -5.43
N GLN A 47 -2.62 2.49 -5.42
CA GLN A 47 -3.35 1.98 -4.29
C GLN A 47 -4.27 0.82 -4.67
N THR A 48 -4.64 0.02 -3.68
CA THR A 48 -5.70 -0.97 -3.81
C THR A 48 -6.48 -1.14 -2.50
N ALA A 49 -7.57 -1.91 -2.58
CA ALA A 49 -8.41 -2.32 -1.46
C ALA A 49 -8.95 -1.16 -0.58
N ARG A 50 -9.14 0.02 -1.18
CA ARG A 50 -9.66 1.19 -0.45
C ARG A 50 -11.02 0.91 0.19
N GLY A 51 -11.18 1.27 1.46
CA GLY A 51 -12.41 1.08 2.22
C GLY A 51 -12.17 0.87 3.72
N PRO A 52 -12.99 0.06 4.41
CA PRO A 52 -12.82 -0.21 5.83
C PRO A 52 -11.49 -0.91 6.15
N TYR A 53 -10.96 -0.71 7.37
CA TYR A 53 -9.69 -1.29 7.82
C TYR A 53 -9.57 -2.78 7.53
N ALA A 54 -10.59 -3.58 7.88
CA ALA A 54 -10.56 -5.03 7.70
C ALA A 54 -10.29 -5.46 6.25
N ARG A 55 -10.82 -4.71 5.27
CA ARG A 55 -10.59 -4.97 3.84
C ARG A 55 -9.14 -4.68 3.44
N ALA A 56 -8.64 -3.51 3.83
CA ALA A 56 -7.30 -3.07 3.50
C ALA A 56 -6.22 -3.89 4.22
N ALA A 57 -6.45 -4.24 5.49
CA ALA A 57 -5.57 -5.09 6.28
C ALA A 57 -5.47 -6.51 5.69
N LYS A 58 -6.59 -7.12 5.29
CA LYS A 58 -6.57 -8.42 4.60
C LYS A 58 -5.73 -8.35 3.31
N ALA A 59 -5.92 -7.31 2.51
CA ALA A 59 -5.12 -7.11 1.31
C ALA A 59 -3.64 -6.92 1.59
N TRP A 60 -3.32 -6.15 2.64
CA TRP A 60 -1.94 -5.92 3.05
C TRP A 60 -1.27 -7.21 3.51
N ILE A 61 -1.94 -8.06 4.29
CA ILE A 61 -1.40 -9.36 4.73
C ILE A 61 -1.13 -10.27 3.53
N GLU A 62 -2.09 -10.40 2.61
CA GLU A 62 -1.94 -11.25 1.42
C GLU A 62 -0.80 -10.78 0.51
N LEU A 63 -0.70 -9.47 0.27
CA LEU A 63 0.37 -8.87 -0.53
C LEU A 63 1.74 -8.98 0.18
N SER A 64 1.78 -8.68 1.47
CA SER A 64 3.02 -8.70 2.25
C SER A 64 3.52 -10.13 2.50
N SER A 65 2.63 -11.12 2.59
CA SER A 65 3.03 -12.52 2.73
C SER A 65 3.50 -13.14 1.40
N GLY A 66 2.99 -12.62 0.27
CA GLY A 66 3.32 -13.11 -1.06
C GLY A 66 4.52 -12.43 -1.72
N HIS A 67 5.04 -11.33 -1.16
CA HIS A 67 6.15 -10.60 -1.78
C HIS A 67 7.47 -11.33 -1.54
N GLN A 68 8.22 -11.56 -2.62
CA GLN A 68 9.58 -12.05 -2.51
C GLN A 68 10.46 -10.91 -2.01
N HIS A 69 11.21 -11.17 -0.95
CA HIS A 69 12.13 -10.24 -0.32
C HIS A 69 13.12 -9.73 -1.37
N ALA A 70 12.84 -8.58 -1.99
CA ALA A 70 13.84 -7.89 -2.78
C ALA A 70 14.79 -7.28 -1.76
N ALA A 71 15.91 -7.96 -1.51
CA ALA A 71 17.03 -7.33 -0.83
C ALA A 71 17.27 -6.00 -1.54
N LYS A 72 17.10 -4.88 -0.83
CA LYS A 72 17.53 -3.57 -1.34
C LYS A 72 19.02 -3.72 -1.61
N VAL A 73 19.41 -4.03 -2.85
CA VAL A 73 20.79 -3.88 -3.28
C VAL A 73 21.00 -2.38 -3.36
N ALA A 74 21.49 -1.82 -2.26
CA ALA A 74 21.98 -0.46 -2.23
C ALA A 74 23.07 -0.35 -3.30
N SER A 75 22.83 0.46 -4.33
CA SER A 75 23.85 0.97 -5.25
C SER A 75 24.33 2.33 -4.77
#